data_AF-A0A966WQN1-F1
#
_entry.id   AF-A0A966WQN1-F1
#
_cell.length_a   1.000
_cell.length_b   1.000
_cell.length_c   1.000
_cell.angle_alpha   90.00
_cell.angle_beta   90.00
_cell.angle_gamma   90.00
#
_symmetry.space_group_name_H-M   'P 1'
#
loop_
_entity.id
_entity.type
_entity.pdbx_description
1 polymer ?
#
loop_
_entity_poly.entity_id
_entity_poly.type
_entity_poly.pdbx_seq_one_letter_code
_entity_poly.pdbx_strand_id
1 'polypeptide(L)'
;MLTPGGMAPRGTTAADTTLVKALARAFRWRRMLETGRYGTIDELAAAEKINSSYVSRLLRLTLLAPDIVEAILDGRQPEGITLPGLMEPFPVEWERQHGATSHGSVKS
;
A
#
# COMPACT_ATOMS: atom_id res chain seq x y z
N MET A 1 44.47 -5.17 13.48
CA MET A 1 43.76 -6.37 12.99
C MET A 1 42.31 -6.00 12.74
N LEU A 2 41.74 -6.59 11.69
CA LEU A 2 40.56 -6.18 10.95
C LEU A 2 39.27 -6.13 11.78
N THR A 3 38.45 -5.12 11.50
CA THR A 3 37.04 -5.02 11.89
C THR A 3 36.22 -6.09 11.17
N PRO A 4 35.42 -6.91 11.86
CA PRO A 4 34.24 -7.54 11.26
C PRO A 4 33.00 -6.83 11.83
N GLY A 5 31.98 -6.49 11.09
CA GLY A 5 31.60 -6.76 9.72
C GLY A 5 30.30 -5.98 9.53
N GLY A 6 29.97 -5.68 8.27
CA GLY A 6 28.92 -4.75 7.88
C GLY A 6 27.61 -4.93 8.65
N MET A 7 27.06 -3.79 9.09
CA MET A 7 25.65 -3.64 9.36
C MET A 7 24.91 -4.00 8.07
N ALA A 8 24.47 -5.25 7.95
CA ALA A 8 23.49 -5.63 6.95
C ALA A 8 22.26 -4.74 7.16
N PRO A 9 21.67 -4.14 6.10
CA PRO A 9 20.39 -3.47 6.24
C PRO A 9 19.39 -4.48 6.77
N ARG A 10 18.67 -4.12 7.83
CA ARG A 10 17.51 -4.88 8.32
C ARG A 10 16.36 -4.71 7.33
N GLY A 11 16.51 -5.26 6.14
CA GLY A 11 15.42 -5.50 5.20
C GLY A 11 15.05 -6.99 5.27
N THR A 12 13.78 -7.30 5.01
CA THR A 12 13.32 -8.64 4.55
C THR A 12 12.78 -9.68 5.55
N THR A 13 12.24 -9.35 6.73
CA THR A 13 11.51 -10.38 7.55
C THR A 13 10.16 -10.00 8.12
N ALA A 14 9.83 -8.71 8.17
CA ALA A 14 8.44 -8.28 8.25
C ALA A 14 7.99 -8.04 6.81
N ALA A 15 7.37 -9.02 6.15
CA ALA A 15 6.39 -8.65 5.12
C ALA A 15 5.49 -7.61 5.82
N ASP A 16 5.60 -6.36 5.37
CA ASP A 16 5.26 -5.17 6.14
C ASP A 16 3.83 -5.32 6.63
N THR A 17 3.67 -5.77 7.88
CA THR A 17 2.38 -6.25 8.38
C THR A 17 1.36 -5.11 8.32
N THR A 18 1.87 -3.88 8.31
CA THR A 18 1.19 -2.63 8.01
C THR A 18 0.57 -2.61 6.61
N LEU A 19 1.34 -2.90 5.55
CA LEU A 19 0.86 -2.96 4.17
C LEU A 19 -0.21 -4.04 4.00
N VAL A 20 0.03 -5.24 4.54
CA VAL A 20 -0.94 -6.35 4.47
C VAL A 20 -2.23 -5.98 5.19
N LYS A 21 -2.15 -5.39 6.40
CA LYS A 21 -3.32 -4.90 7.14
C LYS A 21 -4.05 -3.77 6.40
N ALA A 22 -3.32 -2.88 5.76
CA ALA A 22 -3.88 -1.78 4.97
C ALA A 22 -4.67 -2.32 3.76
N LEU A 23 -4.10 -3.27 3.01
CA LEU A 23 -4.79 -3.96 1.92
C LEU A 23 -6.05 -4.67 2.42
N ALA A 24 -5.92 -5.49 3.46
CA ALA A 24 -7.07 -6.22 4.02
C ALA A 24 -8.19 -5.27 4.44
N ARG A 25 -7.85 -4.12 5.05
CA ARG A 25 -8.81 -3.09 5.43
C ARG A 25 -9.46 -2.42 4.23
N ALA A 26 -8.67 -2.07 3.22
CA ALA A 26 -9.15 -1.47 1.98
C ALA A 26 -10.17 -2.38 1.26
N PHE A 27 -9.83 -3.65 1.07
CA PHE A 27 -10.73 -4.63 0.43
C PHE A 27 -11.99 -4.89 1.26
N ARG A 28 -11.87 -4.96 2.59
CA ARG A 28 -13.04 -5.09 3.49
C ARG A 28 -13.97 -3.89 3.36
N TRP A 29 -13.42 -2.68 3.37
CA TRP A 29 -14.18 -1.44 3.23
C TRP A 29 -14.88 -1.35 1.87
N ARG A 30 -14.16 -1.66 0.79
CA ARG A 30 -14.73 -1.74 -0.56
C ARG A 30 -15.92 -2.70 -0.60
N ARG A 31 -15.77 -3.91 -0.03
CA ARG A 31 -16.87 -4.88 0.05
C ARG A 31 -18.07 -4.35 0.83
N MET A 32 -17.87 -3.62 1.93
CA MET A 32 -18.98 -3.03 2.69
C MET A 32 -19.73 -1.96 1.90
N LEU A 33 -19.03 -1.19 1.06
CA LEU A 33 -19.65 -0.23 0.14
C LEU A 33 -20.40 -0.96 -0.99
N GLU A 34 -19.77 -1.95 -1.63
CA GLU A 34 -20.37 -2.72 -2.73
C GLU A 34 -21.60 -3.53 -2.31
N THR A 35 -21.63 -3.99 -1.06
CA THR A 35 -22.79 -4.69 -0.48
C THR A 35 -23.88 -3.75 0.03
N GLY A 36 -23.68 -2.44 -0.03
CA GLY A 36 -24.62 -1.44 0.47
C GLY A 36 -24.72 -1.39 2.00
N ARG A 37 -23.79 -2.01 2.74
CA ARG A 37 -23.73 -1.90 4.21
C ARG A 37 -23.51 -0.45 4.66
N TYR A 38 -22.77 0.31 3.86
CA TYR A 38 -22.69 1.76 3.94
C TYR A 38 -22.95 2.32 2.54
N GLY A 39 -23.74 3.38 2.45
CA GLY A 39 -24.11 4.00 1.17
C GLY A 39 -23.04 4.96 0.64
N THR A 40 -22.18 5.49 1.52
CA THR A 40 -21.16 6.47 1.16
C THR A 40 -19.85 6.28 1.92
N ILE A 41 -18.78 6.91 1.40
CA ILE A 41 -17.49 7.00 2.10
C ILE A 41 -17.64 7.73 3.43
N ASP A 42 -18.47 8.77 3.50
CA ASP A 42 -18.69 9.55 4.72
C ASP A 42 -19.39 8.73 5.81
N GLU A 43 -20.37 7.91 5.46
CA GLU A 43 -21.00 6.98 6.40
C GLU A 43 -20.02 5.96 6.95
N LEU A 44 -19.21 5.36 6.07
CA LEU A 44 -18.15 4.42 6.46
C LEU A 44 -17.12 5.10 7.37
N ALA A 45 -16.68 6.30 7.02
CA ALA A 45 -15.73 7.09 7.78
C ALA A 45 -16.25 7.42 9.19
N ALA A 46 -17.51 7.85 9.29
CA ALA A 46 -18.17 8.10 10.57
C ALA A 46 -18.26 6.83 11.43
N ALA A 47 -18.64 5.70 10.83
CA ALA A 47 -18.75 4.42 11.55
C ALA A 47 -17.38 3.91 12.05
N GLU A 48 -16.32 4.12 11.26
CA GLU A 48 -14.95 3.72 11.60
C GLU A 48 -14.22 4.76 12.48
N LYS A 49 -14.84 5.93 12.72
CA LYS A 49 -14.27 7.07 13.45
C LYS A 49 -12.95 7.56 12.85
N ILE A 50 -12.88 7.57 11.52
CA ILE A 50 -11.72 8.02 10.76
C ILE A 50 -12.18 9.08 9.74
N ASN A 51 -11.28 9.94 9.30
CA ASN A 51 -11.61 10.96 8.31
C ASN A 51 -11.82 10.34 6.90
N SER A 52 -12.83 10.84 6.17
CA SER A 52 -13.19 10.38 4.82
C SER A 52 -12.03 10.42 3.84
N SER A 53 -11.14 11.42 3.90
CA SER A 53 -9.96 11.50 3.04
C SER A 53 -8.97 10.34 3.29
N TYR A 54 -8.88 9.83 4.51
CA TYR A 54 -8.08 8.64 4.79
C TYR A 54 -8.75 7.38 4.25
N VAL A 55 -10.07 7.26 4.42
CA VAL A 55 -10.85 6.14 3.84
C VAL A 55 -10.67 6.09 2.32
N SER A 56 -10.81 7.24 1.63
CA SER A 56 -10.59 7.33 0.18
C SER A 56 -9.18 6.93 -0.24
N ARG A 57 -8.15 7.38 0.49
CA ARG A 57 -6.75 7.00 0.22
C ARG A 57 -6.52 5.50 0.40
N LEU A 58 -7.09 4.90 1.45
CA LEU A 58 -6.97 3.47 1.69
C LEU A 58 -7.73 2.65 0.65
N LEU A 59 -8.94 3.06 0.27
CA LEU A 59 -9.72 2.42 -0.80
C LEU A 59 -8.99 2.41 -2.14
N ARG A 60 -8.16 3.44 -2.43
CA ARG A 60 -7.33 3.47 -3.64
C ARG A 60 -6.42 2.25 -3.74
N LEU A 61 -5.96 1.68 -2.63
CA LEU A 61 -5.13 0.46 -2.64
C LEU A 61 -5.81 -0.73 -3.34
N THR A 62 -7.14 -0.75 -3.42
CA THR A 62 -7.88 -1.79 -4.16
C THR A 62 -7.77 -1.67 -5.68
N LEU A 63 -7.14 -0.59 -6.17
CA LEU A 63 -6.85 -0.33 -7.59
C LEU A 63 -5.43 -0.77 -7.99
N LEU A 64 -4.66 -1.33 -7.05
CA LEU A 64 -3.35 -1.90 -7.36
C LEU A 64 -3.47 -3.08 -8.32
N ALA A 65 -2.46 -3.23 -9.15
CA ALA A 65 -2.31 -4.37 -10.04
C ALA A 65 -2.27 -5.67 -9.21
N PRO A 66 -2.93 -6.75 -9.66
CA PRO A 66 -3.01 -8.00 -8.90
C PRO A 66 -1.64 -8.55 -8.50
N ASP A 67 -0.64 -8.47 -9.37
CA ASP A 67 0.71 -8.94 -9.12
C ASP A 67 1.45 -8.12 -8.06
N ILE A 68 1.18 -6.82 -7.94
CA ILE A 68 1.68 -5.97 -6.85
C ILE A 68 1.03 -6.39 -5.52
N VAL A 69 -0.28 -6.64 -5.52
CA VAL A 69 -0.98 -7.14 -4.33
C VAL A 69 -0.40 -8.49 -3.89
N GLU A 70 -0.21 -9.42 -4.83
CA GLU A 70 0.44 -10.72 -4.57
C GLU A 70 1.86 -10.56 -4.04
N ALA A 71 2.68 -9.68 -4.64
CA ALA A 71 4.02 -9.42 -4.16
C ALA A 71 4.03 -8.89 -2.72
N ILE A 72 3.09 -8.00 -2.35
CA ILE A 72 2.96 -7.51 -0.97
C ILE A 72 2.54 -8.63 -0.01
N LEU A 73 1.60 -9.47 -0.41
CA LEU A 73 1.11 -10.59 0.41
C LEU A 73 2.19 -11.66 0.63
N ASP A 74 3.03 -11.89 -0.38
CA ASP A 74 4.16 -12.82 -0.32
C ASP A 74 5.41 -12.23 0.36
N GLY A 75 5.40 -10.94 0.72
CA GLY A 75 6.58 -10.25 1.24
C GLY A 75 7.70 -10.05 0.19
N ARG A 76 7.35 -10.14 -1.10
CA ARG A 76 8.24 -9.99 -2.26
C ARG A 76 8.13 -8.61 -2.91
N GLN A 77 7.47 -7.65 -2.27
CA GLN A 77 7.34 -6.30 -2.84
C GLN A 77 8.71 -5.62 -2.99
N PRO A 78 8.94 -4.85 -4.06
CA PRO A 78 10.15 -4.02 -4.19
C PRO A 78 10.31 -3.05 -3.01
N GLU A 79 11.56 -2.72 -2.66
CA GLU A 79 11.87 -1.82 -1.52
C GLU A 79 11.21 -0.43 -1.63
N GLY A 80 10.88 0.02 -2.85
CA GLY A 80 10.16 1.28 -3.10
C GLY A 80 8.66 1.24 -2.78
N ILE A 81 8.07 0.04 -2.60
CA ILE A 81 6.65 -0.11 -2.27
C ILE A 81 6.49 -0.06 -0.75
N THR A 82 6.06 1.10 -0.26
CA THR A 82 5.81 1.36 1.15
C THR A 82 4.40 1.92 1.35
N LEU A 83 3.83 1.76 2.55
CA LEU A 83 2.49 2.28 2.82
C LEU A 83 2.40 3.81 2.60
N PRO A 84 3.34 4.64 3.08
CA PRO A 84 3.32 6.08 2.78
C PRO A 84 3.33 6.37 1.28
N GLY A 85 4.16 5.67 0.50
CA GLY A 85 4.20 5.83 -0.96
C GLY A 85 2.87 5.47 -1.64
N LEU A 86 2.22 4.40 -1.19
CA LEU A 86 0.92 3.99 -1.72
C LEU A 86 -0.27 4.85 -1.24
N MET A 87 -0.09 5.70 -0.22
CA MET A 87 -1.09 6.68 0.21
C MET A 87 -1.11 7.92 -0.69
N GLU A 88 -0.02 8.20 -1.40
CA GLU A 88 0.02 9.21 -2.45
C GLU A 88 -0.76 8.77 -3.70
N PRO A 89 -1.14 9.70 -4.59
CA PRO A 89 -1.73 9.35 -5.87
C PRO A 89 -0.78 8.48 -6.71
N PHE A 90 -1.29 7.40 -7.26
CA PHE A 90 -0.59 6.51 -8.18
C PHE A 90 -1.46 6.24 -9.41
N PRO A 91 -0.87 5.89 -10.57
CA PRO A 91 -1.64 5.63 -11.78
C PRO A 91 -2.58 4.45 -11.59
N VAL A 92 -3.82 4.58 -12.06
CA VAL A 92 -4.82 3.51 -11.97
C VAL A 92 -4.60 2.45 -13.05
N GLU A 93 -3.91 2.81 -14.13
CA GLU A 93 -3.50 1.90 -15.20
C GLU A 93 -2.38 0.99 -14.71
N TRP A 94 -2.64 -0.32 -14.65
CA TRP A 94 -1.70 -1.31 -14.12
C TRP A 94 -0.33 -1.28 -14.81
N GLU A 95 -0.29 -1.13 -16.14
CA GLU A 95 0.95 -0.99 -16.92
C GLU A 95 1.85 0.14 -16.41
N ARG A 96 1.26 1.24 -15.91
CA ARG A 96 1.98 2.40 -15.38
C ARG A 96 2.38 2.24 -13.92
N GLN A 97 1.79 1.30 -13.19
CA GLN A 97 2.16 1.01 -11.79
C GLN A 97 3.54 0.37 -11.69
N HIS A 98 3.94 -0.43 -12.68
CA HIS A 98 5.29 -1.03 -12.77
C HIS A 98 6.38 0.01 -13.13
N GLY A 99 6.00 1.15 -13.71
CA GLY A 99 6.94 2.22 -14.08
C GLY A 99 7.35 3.13 -12.93
N ALA A 100 6.68 3.07 -11.78
CA ALA A 100 7.02 3.87 -10.60
C ALA A 100 8.17 3.26 -9.76
N THR A 101 8.61 2.03 -10.07
CA THR A 101 9.69 1.33 -9.34
C THR A 101 11.09 1.59 -9.89
N SER A 102 11.22 2.40 -10.93
CA SER A 102 12.50 2.94 -11.39
C SER A 102 12.33 4.45 -11.51
N HIS A 103 13.01 5.22 -10.66
CA HIS A 103 13.52 6.58 -10.88
C HIS A 103 13.93 7.11 -9.49
N GLY A 104 15.04 6.58 -8.98
CA GLY A 104 15.84 7.28 -7.99
C GLY A 104 16.32 8.58 -8.64
N SER A 105 15.79 9.71 -8.17
CA SER A 105 16.20 11.03 -8.62
C SER A 105 17.63 11.30 -8.16
N VAL A 106 18.61 11.12 -9.05
CA VAL A 106 19.88 11.83 -8.96
C VAL A 106 19.55 13.32 -9.17
N LYS A 107 19.61 14.08 -8.08
CA LYS A 107 19.47 15.53 -8.10
C LYS A 107 20.81 16.11 -8.56
N SER A 108 20.87 16.59 -9.80
CA SER A 108 21.91 17.54 -10.25
C SER A 108 21.63 18.93 -9.70
#